data_AF-A0A7W1RBA9-F1
#
_entry.id   AF-A0A7W1RBA9-F1
#
_cell.length_a   1.000
_cell.length_b   1.000
_cell.length_c   1.000
_cell.angle_alpha   90.00
_cell.angle_beta   90.00
_cell.angle_gamma   90.00
#
_symmetry.space_group_name_H-M   'P 1'
#
loop_
_entity.id
_entity.type
_entity.pdbx_description
1 polymer ?
#
loop_
_entity_poly.entity_id
_entity_poly.type
_entity_poly.pdbx_seq_one_letter_code
_entity_poly.pdbx_strand_id
1 'polypeptide(L)'
;MRQPDDRVAGALITEIRRESGLTQSELSRRTGLQRSVLSAYEHARRQPSVAALARIAEAAGLEIRLAPSSDREASVHAGQVLGQVLDLAESLPYRPSRELRYPPLIRLAR
;
A
#
# COMPACT_ATOMS: atom_id res chain seq x y z
N MET A 1 19.82 -16.36 -18.39
CA MET A 1 20.10 -15.57 -17.18
C MET A 1 18.77 -15.13 -16.57
N ARG A 2 18.55 -15.35 -15.27
CA ARG A 2 17.30 -14.93 -14.59
C ARG A 2 17.44 -13.48 -14.14
N GLN A 3 16.47 -12.62 -14.44
CA GLN A 3 16.51 -11.20 -14.05
C GLN A 3 16.21 -11.06 -12.54
N PRO A 4 16.83 -10.12 -11.81
CA PRO A 4 16.52 -9.86 -10.41
C PRO A 4 15.04 -9.52 -10.19
N ASP A 5 14.43 -8.82 -11.15
CA ASP A 5 13.03 -8.36 -11.10
C ASP A 5 12.02 -9.50 -11.06
N ASP A 6 12.34 -10.64 -11.69
CA ASP A 6 11.49 -11.85 -11.66
C ASP A 6 11.29 -12.37 -10.24
N ARG A 7 12.32 -12.28 -9.40
CA ARG A 7 12.26 -12.74 -8.02
C ARG A 7 11.37 -11.84 -7.17
N VAL A 8 11.40 -10.54 -7.43
CA VAL A 8 10.55 -9.55 -6.73
C VAL A 8 9.07 -9.83 -7.01
N ALA A 9 8.71 -10.00 -8.29
CA ALA A 9 7.33 -10.29 -8.66
C ALA A 9 6.82 -11.62 -8.07
N GLY A 10 7.65 -12.67 -8.08
CA GLY A 10 7.29 -13.96 -7.48
C GLY A 10 7.12 -13.91 -5.96
N ALA A 11 7.98 -13.15 -5.28
CA ALA A 11 7.87 -12.92 -3.84
C ALA A 11 6.58 -12.15 -3.50
N LEU A 12 6.28 -11.07 -4.22
CA LEU A 12 5.08 -10.27 -4.02
C LEU A 12 3.79 -11.08 -4.21
N ILE A 13 3.72 -11.92 -5.25
CA ILE A 13 2.57 -12.82 -5.47
C ILE A 13 2.43 -13.81 -4.31
N THR A 14 3.55 -14.33 -3.81
CA THR A 14 3.56 -15.26 -2.67
C THR A 14 3.06 -14.59 -1.39
N GLU A 15 3.49 -13.35 -1.16
CA GLU A 15 3.09 -12.51 -0.02
C GLU A 15 1.59 -12.21 -0.06
N ILE A 16 1.09 -11.61 -1.16
CA ILE A 16 -0.33 -11.33 -1.40
C ILE A 16 -1.19 -12.56 -1.08
N ARG A 17 -0.79 -13.73 -1.62
CA ARG A 17 -1.54 -14.97 -1.43
C ARG A 17 -1.56 -15.41 0.03
N ARG A 18 -0.42 -15.35 0.72
CA ARG A 18 -0.27 -15.82 2.11
C ARG A 18 -0.99 -14.90 3.09
N GLU A 19 -0.82 -13.60 2.96
CA GLU A 19 -1.46 -12.61 3.83
C GLU A 19 -2.99 -12.63 3.68
N SER A 20 -3.47 -12.94 2.47
CA SER A 20 -4.91 -13.10 2.20
C SER A 20 -5.45 -14.49 2.60
N GLY A 21 -4.63 -15.36 3.19
CA GLY A 21 -5.04 -16.71 3.63
C GLY A 21 -5.42 -17.67 2.48
N LEU A 22 -4.98 -17.41 1.25
CA LEU A 22 -5.38 -18.16 0.06
C LEU A 22 -4.41 -19.32 -0.23
N THR A 23 -4.95 -20.44 -0.71
CA THR A 23 -4.14 -21.48 -1.36
C THR A 23 -3.89 -21.10 -2.82
N GLN A 24 -2.90 -21.72 -3.47
CA GLN A 24 -2.69 -21.51 -4.92
C GLN A 24 -3.92 -21.92 -5.74
N SER A 25 -4.64 -22.95 -5.31
CA SER A 25 -5.87 -23.40 -5.98
C SER A 25 -7.01 -22.40 -5.82
N GLU A 26 -7.11 -21.76 -4.64
CA GLU A 26 -8.10 -20.73 -4.40
C GLU A 26 -7.80 -19.46 -5.20
N LEU A 27 -6.55 -19.00 -5.18
CA LEU A 27 -6.13 -17.86 -6.00
C LEU A 27 -6.30 -18.15 -7.49
N SER A 28 -6.02 -19.37 -7.94
CA SER A 28 -6.26 -19.83 -9.31
C SER A 28 -7.73 -19.68 -9.70
N ARG A 29 -8.66 -20.14 -8.84
CA ARG A 29 -10.10 -19.98 -9.07
C ARG A 29 -10.51 -18.52 -9.17
N ARG A 30 -10.06 -17.67 -8.24
CA ARG A 30 -10.45 -16.26 -8.19
C ARG A 30 -9.89 -15.44 -9.36
N THR A 31 -8.68 -15.74 -9.81
CA THR A 31 -8.02 -15.02 -10.90
C THR A 31 -8.35 -15.56 -12.30
N GLY A 32 -8.90 -16.77 -12.39
CA GLY A 32 -9.04 -17.52 -13.65
C GLY A 32 -7.70 -17.99 -14.25
N LEU A 33 -6.59 -17.84 -13.53
CA LEU A 33 -5.28 -18.35 -13.95
C LEU A 33 -5.15 -19.82 -13.60
N GLN A 34 -4.43 -20.59 -14.42
CA GLN A 34 -4.08 -21.96 -14.04
C GLN A 34 -3.15 -21.97 -12.82
N ARG A 35 -3.34 -22.94 -11.92
CA ARG A 35 -2.46 -23.15 -10.75
C ARG A 35 -0.99 -23.32 -11.14
N SER A 36 -0.71 -23.98 -12.26
CA SER A 36 0.65 -24.15 -12.81
C SER A 36 1.29 -22.81 -13.17
N VAL A 37 0.52 -21.86 -13.70
CA VAL A 37 0.96 -20.50 -14.04
C VAL A 37 1.26 -19.70 -12.76
N LEU A 38 0.39 -19.75 -11.75
CA LEU A 38 0.66 -19.13 -10.45
C LEU A 38 1.92 -19.71 -9.80
N SER A 39 2.10 -21.03 -9.84
CA SER A 39 3.32 -21.67 -9.34
C SER A 39 4.56 -21.22 -10.12
N ALA A 40 4.48 -21.10 -11.45
CA ALA A 40 5.58 -20.57 -12.25
C ALA A 40 5.91 -19.11 -11.89
N TYR A 41 4.92 -18.28 -11.58
CA TYR A 41 5.13 -16.92 -11.10
C TYR A 41 5.77 -16.88 -9.71
N GLU A 42 5.19 -17.58 -8.72
CA GLU A 42 5.71 -17.61 -7.34
C GLU A 42 7.16 -18.11 -7.27
N HIS A 43 7.52 -19.07 -8.11
CA HIS A 43 8.89 -19.59 -8.18
C HIS A 43 9.79 -18.79 -9.15
N ALA A 44 9.33 -17.64 -9.67
CA ALA A 44 10.01 -16.77 -10.63
C ALA A 44 10.42 -17.46 -11.96
N ARG A 45 9.80 -18.59 -12.30
CA ARG A 45 10.08 -19.36 -13.54
C ARG A 45 9.46 -18.70 -14.78
N ARG A 46 8.51 -17.80 -14.56
CA ARG A 46 7.86 -16.97 -15.56
C ARG A 46 7.63 -15.60 -14.96
N GLN A 47 7.78 -14.54 -15.75
CA GLN A 47 7.43 -13.19 -15.30
C GLN A 47 5.93 -12.92 -15.54
N PRO A 48 5.18 -12.45 -14.53
CA PRO A 48 3.83 -11.96 -14.72
C PRO A 48 3.86 -10.59 -15.45
N SER A 49 2.86 -10.32 -16.29
CA SER A 49 2.62 -8.96 -16.76
C SER A 49 2.05 -8.11 -15.61
N VAL A 50 2.15 -6.79 -15.74
CA VAL A 50 1.51 -5.85 -14.79
C VAL A 50 0.01 -6.13 -14.65
N ALA A 51 -0.67 -6.43 -15.76
CA ALA A 51 -2.09 -6.80 -15.76
C ALA A 51 -2.36 -8.11 -14.99
N ALA A 52 -1.48 -9.11 -15.10
CA ALA A 52 -1.61 -10.34 -14.34
C ALA A 52 -1.40 -10.11 -12.83
N LEU A 53 -0.43 -9.26 -12.47
CA LEU A 53 -0.17 -8.83 -11.09
C LEU A 53 -1.37 -8.08 -10.49
N ALA A 54 -1.93 -7.11 -11.22
CA ALA A 54 -3.11 -6.36 -10.80
C ALA A 54 -4.31 -7.28 -10.56
N ARG A 55 -4.58 -8.21 -11.48
CA ARG A 55 -5.66 -9.20 -11.31
C ARG A 55 -5.44 -10.13 -10.12
N ILE A 56 -4.19 -10.50 -9.82
CA ILE A 56 -3.85 -11.31 -8.64
C ILE A 56 -4.13 -10.52 -7.35
N ALA A 57 -3.73 -9.25 -7.30
CA ALA A 57 -4.01 -8.38 -6.16
C ALA A 57 -5.52 -8.20 -5.95
N GLU A 58 -6.27 -7.91 -7.02
CA GLU A 58 -7.72 -7.72 -6.96
C GLU A 58 -8.45 -8.98 -6.46
N ALA A 59 -8.08 -10.15 -6.97
CA ALA A 59 -8.61 -11.44 -6.51
C ALA A 59 -8.32 -11.75 -5.03
N ALA A 60 -7.30 -11.09 -4.47
CA ALA A 60 -6.92 -11.17 -3.07
C ALA A 60 -7.54 -10.05 -2.21
N GLY A 61 -8.33 -9.15 -2.80
CA GLY A 61 -8.93 -8.01 -2.10
C GLY A 61 -7.98 -6.82 -1.92
N LEU A 62 -6.94 -6.74 -2.75
CA LEU A 62 -5.91 -5.68 -2.73
C LEU A 62 -5.95 -4.88 -4.03
N GLU A 63 -5.37 -3.68 -4.01
CA GLU A 63 -5.25 -2.80 -5.17
C GLU A 63 -3.78 -2.39 -5.37
N ILE A 64 -3.29 -2.48 -6.61
CA ILE A 64 -1.96 -1.97 -6.96
C ILE A 64 -2.09 -0.50 -7.34
N ARG A 65 -1.43 0.38 -6.57
CA ARG A 65 -1.34 1.81 -6.86
C ARG A 65 0.10 2.24 -7.07
N LEU A 66 0.31 3.09 -8.06
CA LEU A 66 1.57 3.80 -8.26
C LEU A 66 1.51 5.12 -7.50
N ALA A 67 2.53 5.38 -6.70
CA ALA A 67 2.72 6.64 -6.02
C ALA A 67 4.13 7.16 -6.34
N PRO A 68 4.37 8.48 -6.26
CA PRO A 68 5.72 9.01 -6.28
C PRO A 68 6.56 8.27 -5.24
N SER A 69 7.80 7.94 -5.56
CA SER A 69 8.74 7.49 -4.54
C SER A 69 8.84 8.61 -3.52
N SER A 70 8.32 8.38 -2.31
CA SER A 70 8.51 9.32 -1.22
C SER A 70 10.01 9.46 -1.03
N ASP A 71 10.53 10.65 -1.28
CA ASP A 71 11.91 10.95 -0.93
C ASP A 71 12.05 10.68 0.58
N ARG A 72 12.85 9.67 0.90
CA ARG A 72 13.03 9.20 2.27
C ARG A 72 13.60 10.32 3.13
N GLU A 73 14.47 11.15 2.56
CA GLU A 73 15.04 12.31 3.25
C GLU A 73 13.98 13.37 3.50
N ALA A 74 13.18 13.72 2.48
CA ALA A 74 12.07 14.67 2.64
C ALA A 74 11.02 14.18 3.66
N SER A 75 10.72 12.87 3.67
CA SER A 75 9.75 12.27 4.61
C SER A 75 10.25 12.29 6.05
N VAL A 76 11.54 11.99 6.26
CA VAL A 76 12.17 12.09 7.58
C VAL A 76 12.19 13.54 8.05
N HIS A 77 12.54 14.49 7.17
CA HIS A 77 12.53 15.91 7.49
C HIS A 77 11.13 16.41 7.86
N ALA A 78 10.11 16.06 7.09
CA ALA A 78 8.72 16.39 7.39
C ALA A 78 8.27 15.82 8.75
N GLY A 79 8.69 14.59 9.09
CA GLY A 79 8.43 13.99 10.39
C GLY A 79 9.10 14.74 11.54
N GLN A 80 10.35 15.19 11.36
CA GLN A 80 11.06 16.02 12.35
C GLN A 80 10.37 17.37 12.56
N VAL A 81 9.98 18.04 11.47
CA VAL A 81 9.25 19.31 11.52
C VAL A 81 7.91 19.13 12.24
N LEU A 82 7.16 18.06 11.94
CA LEU A 82 5.90 17.79 12.63
C LEU A 82 6.12 17.60 14.14
N GLY A 83 7.14 16.84 14.55
CA GLY A 83 7.50 16.71 15.96
C GLY A 83 7.77 18.06 16.63
N GLN A 84 8.58 18.91 16.01
CA GLN A 84 8.88 20.26 16.51
C GLN A 84 7.61 21.14 16.62
N VAL A 85 6.70 21.03 15.66
CA VAL A 85 5.42 21.75 15.69
C VAL A 85 4.53 21.26 16.82
N LEU A 86 4.49 19.95 17.07
CA LEU A 86 3.73 19.37 18.18
C LEU A 86 4.30 19.79 19.53
N ASP A 87 5.62 19.72 19.72
CA ASP A 87 6.31 20.20 20.92
C ASP A 87 6.03 21.69 21.17
N LEU A 88 6.09 22.50 20.11
CA LEU A 88 5.75 23.91 20.20
C LEU A 88 4.28 24.09 20.61
N ALA A 89 3.35 23.38 19.98
CA ALA A 89 1.93 23.47 20.29
C ALA A 89 1.62 23.12 21.75
N GLU A 90 2.31 22.12 22.32
CA GLU A 90 2.20 21.76 23.74
C GLU A 90 2.73 22.86 24.68
N SER A 91 3.75 23.60 24.26
CA SER A 91 4.32 24.69 25.05
C SER A 91 3.48 25.99 25.02
N LEU A 92 2.57 26.13 24.05
CA LEU A 92 1.77 27.34 23.89
C LEU A 92 0.64 27.40 24.93
N PRO A 93 0.36 28.57 25.53
CA PRO A 93 -0.76 28.72 26.43
C PRO A 93 -2.09 28.58 25.67
N TYR A 94 -2.68 27.39 25.71
CA TYR A 94 -4.00 27.15 25.13
C TYR A 94 -5.10 27.69 26.04
N ARG A 95 -5.84 28.68 25.55
CA ARG A 95 -7.08 29.17 26.19
C ARG A 95 -8.28 28.72 25.37
N PRO A 96 -9.01 27.68 25.78
CA PRO A 96 -10.21 27.26 25.06
C PRO A 96 -11.22 28.41 25.02
N SER A 97 -11.59 28.84 23.81
CA SER A 97 -12.69 29.79 23.64
C SER A 97 -14.01 29.01 23.65
N ARG A 98 -14.94 29.42 24.52
CA ARG A 98 -16.27 28.79 24.62
C ARG A 98 -17.16 29.03 23.41
N GLU A 99 -16.77 29.97 22.54
CA GLU A 99 -17.56 30.40 21.40
C GLU A 99 -16.71 30.30 20.13
N LEU A 100 -17.17 29.49 19.17
CA LEU A 100 -16.51 29.36 17.87
C LEU A 100 -16.78 30.62 17.06
N ARG A 101 -15.74 31.43 16.84
CA ARG A 101 -15.82 32.67 16.00
C ARG A 101 -15.96 32.40 14.50
N TYR A 102 -15.92 31.13 14.11
CA TYR A 102 -15.99 30.68 12.74
C TYR A 102 -17.01 29.54 12.63
N PRO A 103 -17.60 29.34 11.44
CA PRO A 103 -18.52 28.24 11.22
C PRO A 103 -17.85 26.92 11.57
N PRO A 104 -18.52 25.99 12.27
CA PRO A 104 -17.97 24.67 12.51
C PRO A 104 -17.63 24.00 11.18
N LEU A 105 -16.43 23.40 11.08
CA LEU A 105 -15.90 22.79 9.85
C LEU A 105 -16.82 21.71 9.25
N ILE A 106 -17.67 21.13 10.09
CA ILE A 106 -18.74 20.19 9.72
C ILE A 106 -19.73 20.82 8.72
N ARG A 107 -19.83 22.16 8.66
CA ARG A 107 -20.66 22.90 7.69
C ARG A 107 -19.94 23.28 6.39
N LEU A 108 -18.63 23.08 6.28
CA LEU A 108 -17.84 23.47 5.10
C LEU A 108 -17.60 22.32 4.10
N ALA A 109 -17.93 21.08 4.48
CA ALA A 109 -17.99 19.97 3.54
C ALA A 109 -19.37 19.98 2.84
N ARG A 110 -19.45 20.64 1.68
CA ARG A 110 -20.51 20.45 0.67
C ARG A 110 -19.86 20.23 -0.68
#